data_AF-A0A660PIL3-F1
#
_entry.id   AF-A0A660PIL3-F1
#
_cell.length_a   1.000
_cell.length_b   1.000
_cell.length_c   1.000
_cell.angle_alpha   90.00
_cell.angle_beta   90.00
_cell.angle_gamma   90.00
#
_symmetry.space_group_name_H-M   'P 1'
#
loop_
_entity.id
_entity.type
_entity.pdbx_description
1 polymer ?
#
loop_
_entity_poly.entity_id
_entity_poly.type
_entity_poly.pdbx_seq_one_letter_code
_entity_poly.pdbx_strand_id
1 'polypeptide(L)' 'MKYIELRKLLHSMPDLSGQEKDTSKTILSFLEGCNPDKIITGIGGYGIAAIFDGSRKGPRVMVRI' A
#
# COMPACT_ATOMS: atom_id res chain seq x y z
N MET A 1 -6.41 -12.78 -1.19
CA MET A 1 -7.30 -11.93 -0.37
C MET A 1 -8.10 -11.03 -1.30
N LYS A 2 -9.43 -10.96 -1.16
CA LYS A 2 -10.31 -10.11 -1.99
C LYS A 2 -10.49 -8.72 -1.34
N TYR A 3 -10.77 -7.66 -2.11
CA TYR A 3 -10.82 -6.27 -1.61
C TYR A 3 -11.72 -6.05 -0.38
N ILE A 4 -12.88 -6.72 -0.32
CA ILE A 4 -13.82 -6.62 0.80
C ILE A 4 -13.21 -7.20 2.09
N GLU A 5 -12.44 -8.29 1.98
CA GLU A 5 -11.75 -8.91 3.11
C GLU A 5 -10.66 -8.00 3.63
N LEU A 6 -9.89 -7.37 2.75
CA LEU A 6 -8.84 -6.41 3.12
C LEU A 6 -9.44 -5.26 3.94
N ARG A 7 -10.53 -4.66 3.46
CA ARG A 7 -11.22 -3.59 4.18
C ARG A 7 -11.67 -4.05 5.57
N LYS A 8 -12.29 -5.23 5.66
CA LYS A 8 -12.77 -5.76 6.95
C LYS A 8 -11.61 -6.02 7.92
N LEU A 9 -10.50 -6.57 7.43
CA LEU A 9 -9.32 -6.84 8.24
C LEU A 9 -8.74 -5.54 8.81
N LEU A 10 -8.48 -4.55 7.95
CA LEU A 10 -7.95 -3.25 8.38
C LEU A 10 -8.91 -2.54 9.35
N HIS A 11 -10.22 -2.62 9.11
CA HIS A 11 -11.21 -2.03 10.01
C HIS A 11 -11.29 -2.73 11.36
N SER A 12 -10.98 -4.02 11.44
CA SER A 12 -10.97 -4.78 12.70
C SER A 12 -9.73 -4.53 13.56
N MET A 13 -8.66 -3.96 12.98
CA MET A 13 -7.38 -3.70 13.64
C MET A 13 -6.88 -2.29 13.31
N PRO A 14 -7.55 -1.23 13.81
CA PRO A 14 -7.14 0.14 13.52
C PRO A 14 -5.88 0.52 14.30
N ASP A 15 -4.97 1.22 13.63
CA ASP A 15 -3.84 1.89 14.28
C ASP A 15 -4.14 3.36 14.60
N LEU A 16 -3.39 3.90 15.58
CA LEU A 16 -3.36 5.34 15.86
C LEU A 16 -2.47 6.07 14.86
N SER A 17 -2.73 7.37 14.68
CA SER A 17 -1.90 8.23 13.83
C SER A 17 -0.44 8.24 14.29
N GLY A 18 0.48 8.03 13.35
CA GLY A 18 1.92 7.91 13.58
C GLY A 18 2.38 6.55 14.11
N GLN A 19 1.47 5.61 14.33
CA GLN A 19 1.75 4.26 14.83
C GLN A 19 1.21 3.16 13.90
N GLU A 20 1.07 3.45 12.61
CA GLU A 20 0.42 2.60 11.61
C GLU A 20 1.23 1.35 11.18
N LYS A 21 1.95 0.73 12.12
CA LYS A 21 2.86 -0.39 11.87
C LYS A 21 2.14 -1.62 11.33
N ASP A 22 1.01 -1.98 11.93
CA ASP A 22 0.28 -3.19 11.56
C ASP A 22 -0.52 -2.97 10.28
N THR A 23 -1.16 -1.81 10.15
CA THR A 23 -1.82 -1.34 8.92
C THR A 23 -0.84 -1.36 7.74
N SER A 24 0.35 -0.76 7.91
CA SER A 24 1.40 -0.71 6.90
C SER A 24 1.87 -2.12 6.50
N LYS A 25 2.11 -3.01 7.48
CA LYS A 25 2.48 -4.40 7.20
C LYS A 25 1.42 -5.15 6.40
N THR A 26 0.14 -4.99 6.71
CA THR A 26 -0.96 -5.61 5.96
C THR A 26 -1.04 -5.07 4.52
N ILE A 27 -0.94 -3.75 4.34
CA ILE A 27 -0.94 -3.13 3.01
C ILE A 27 0.28 -3.56 2.18
N LEU A 28 1.46 -3.64 2.79
CA LEU A 28 2.68 -4.11 2.13
C LEU A 28 2.49 -5.51 1.55
N SER A 29 2.03 -6.45 2.38
CA SER A 29 1.78 -7.84 1.95
C SER A 29 0.72 -7.92 0.86
N PHE A 30 -0.32 -7.08 0.92
CA PHE A 30 -1.32 -7.01 -0.14
C PHE A 30 -0.72 -6.49 -1.46
N LEU A 31 0.08 -5.43 -1.41
CA LEU A 31 0.70 -4.82 -2.59
C LEU A 31 1.77 -5.72 -3.23
N GLU A 32 2.53 -6.48 -2.45
CA GLU A 32 3.48 -7.48 -2.97
C GLU A 32 2.77 -8.51 -3.88
N GLY A 33 1.55 -8.91 -3.53
CA GLY A 33 0.72 -9.81 -4.35
C GLY A 33 0.17 -9.18 -5.64
N CYS A 34 0.31 -7.88 -5.83
CA CYS A 34 -0.05 -7.18 -7.07
C CYS A 34 1.10 -7.09 -8.08
N ASN A 35 2.27 -7.64 -7.76
CA ASN A 35 3.49 -7.62 -8.58
C ASN A 35 3.90 -6.19 -9.05
N PRO A 36 4.10 -5.23 -8.14
CA PRO A 36 4.66 -3.93 -8.50
C PRO A 36 6.12 -4.05 -8.94
N ASP A 37 6.55 -3.15 -9.82
CA ASP A 37 7.95 -3.06 -10.25
C ASP A 37 8.85 -2.59 -9.12
N LYS A 38 8.31 -1.74 -8.24
CA LYS A 38 9.02 -1.26 -7.04
C LYS A 38 8.07 -0.95 -5.91
N ILE A 39 8.50 -1.24 -4.69
CA ILE A 39 7.85 -0.79 -3.47
C ILE A 39 8.81 0.12 -2.69
N ILE A 40 8.29 1.23 -2.20
CA ILE A 40 8.98 2.16 -1.31
C ILE A 40 8.23 2.16 0.02
N THR A 41 8.95 1.91 1.11
CA THR A 41 8.42 1.94 2.48
C THR A 41 9.09 3.07 3.26
N GLY A 42 8.59 3.38 4.46
CA GLY A 42 9.22 4.37 5.34
C GLY A 42 8.86 5.82 5.02
N ILE A 43 7.85 6.06 4.18
CA ILE A 43 7.48 7.41 3.76
C ILE A 43 6.77 8.11 4.91
N GLY A 44 7.44 9.06 5.57
CA GLY A 44 6.88 9.81 6.70
C GLY A 44 6.53 8.93 7.91
N GLY A 45 7.27 7.83 8.12
CA GLY A 45 6.96 6.81 9.13
C GLY A 45 6.55 5.51 8.46
N TYR A 46 5.27 5.14 8.57
CA TYR A 46 4.76 3.85 8.06
C TYR A 46 4.16 3.92 6.65
N GLY A 47 4.32 5.05 5.94
CA GLY A 47 3.80 5.21 4.58
C GLY A 47 4.47 4.29 3.55
N ILE A 48 3.67 3.83 2.59
CA ILE A 48 4.07 2.92 1.51
C ILE A 48 3.66 3.51 0.16
N ALA A 49 4.50 3.35 -0.86
CA ALA A 49 4.16 3.60 -2.25
C ALA A 49 4.57 2.39 -3.11
N ALA A 50 3.64 1.88 -3.92
CA ALA A 50 3.93 0.93 -4.98
C ALA A 50 4.02 1.66 -6.33
N ILE A 51 5.02 1.29 -7.13
CA ILE A 51 5.26 1.84 -8.46
C ILE A 51 5.03 0.73 -9.47
N PHE A 52 4.26 1.06 -10.50
CA PHE A 52 3.99 0.23 -11.66
C PHE A 52 4.46 1.01 -12.89
N ASP A 53 5.55 0.56 -13.51
CA ASP A 53 6.15 1.21 -14.66
C ASP A 53 5.53 0.67 -15.96
N GLY A 54 4.89 1.56 -16.70
CA GLY A 54 4.35 1.24 -18.01
C GLY A 54 5.47 1.07 -19.05
N SER A 55 5.21 0.25 -20.08
CA SER A 55 6.17 -0.01 -21.16
C SER A 55 6.43 1.18 -22.11
N ARG A 56 5.63 2.25 -22.01
CA ARG A 56 5.74 3.43 -22.87
C ARG A 56 5.91 4.69 -22.03
N LYS A 57 6.71 5.63 -22.55
CA LYS A 57 6.80 6.98 -21.97
C LYS A 57 5.43 7.65 -21.99
N GLY A 58 5.08 8.30 -20.88
CA GLY A 58 3.81 8.98 -20.71
C GLY A 58 3.73 9.70 -19.36
N PRO A 59 2.60 10.35 -19.07
CA PRO A 59 2.38 11.01 -17.79
C PRO A 59 2.42 10.03 -16.61
N ARG A 60 2.90 10.48 -15.45
CA ARG A 60 2.86 9.73 -14.20
C ARG A 60 1.59 10.11 -13.42
N VAL A 61 0.85 9.11 -12.97
CA VAL A 61 -0.36 9.29 -12.14
C VAL A 61 -0.11 8.70 -10.76
N MET A 62 -0.57 9.39 -9.73
CA MET A 62 -0.57 8.89 -8.35
C MET A 62 -2.02 8.72 -7.90
N VAL A 63 -2.34 7.54 -7.37
CA VAL A 63 -3.58 7.29 -6.65
C VAL A 63 -3.24 7.22 -5.17
N ARG A 64 -3.89 8.05 -4.36
CA ARG A 64 -3.76 8.06 -2.91
C ARG A 64 -5.12 7.78 -2.30
N ILE A 65 -5.17 6.85 -1.35
CA ILE A 65 -6.37 6.36 -0.67
C ILE A 65 -6.25 6.57 0.84
#